data_AF-X1AXX8-F1
#
_entry.id   AF-X1AXX8-F1
#
_cell.length_a   1.000
_cell.length_b   1.000
_cell.length_c   1.000
_cell.angle_alpha   90.00
_cell.angle_beta   90.00
_cell.angle_gamma   90.00
#
_symmetry.space_group_name_H-M   'P 1'
#
loop_
_entity.id
_entity.type
_entity.pdbx_description
1 polymer ?
#
loop_
_entity_poly.entity_id
_entity_poly.type
_entity_poly.pdbx_seq_one_letter_code
_entity_poly.pdbx_strand_id
1 'polypeptide(L)'
;DPIAISQDTTVYLDGTGNVVIDSSFVDNGSSDNCGIVTQALDITSFTCADVGANTVTMTVTDVAGLTDVSSSTVTVLDTMPQLSLEPLSTNELSMVTVPPASR
;
A
#
# COMPACT_ATOMS: atom_id res chain seq x y z
N ASP A 1 -0.65 -22.35 -24.31
CA ASP A 1 -1.26 -22.24 -22.98
C ASP A 1 -0.35 -21.37 -22.17
N PRO A 2 -0.87 -20.25 -21.64
CA PRO A 2 -0.08 -19.36 -20.83
C PRO A 2 0.37 -20.06 -19.55
N ILE A 3 1.52 -19.65 -19.04
CA ILE A 3 2.05 -20.02 -17.73
C ILE A 3 2.13 -18.73 -16.93
N ALA A 4 1.29 -18.59 -15.92
CA ALA A 4 1.28 -17.47 -14.99
C ALA A 4 2.31 -17.71 -13.87
N ILE A 5 3.25 -16.78 -13.72
CA ILE A 5 4.26 -16.83 -12.66
C ILE A 5 4.21 -15.51 -11.91
N SER A 6 3.89 -15.58 -10.62
CA SER A 6 3.86 -14.40 -9.75
C SER A 6 5.02 -14.38 -8.76
N GLN A 7 5.32 -13.20 -8.23
CA GLN A 7 6.24 -12.94 -7.13
C GLN A 7 5.57 -12.06 -6.08
N ASP A 8 5.96 -12.26 -4.82
CA ASP A 8 5.58 -11.38 -3.73
C ASP A 8 6.27 -10.01 -3.90
N THR A 9 5.61 -8.95 -3.43
CA THR A 9 6.12 -7.58 -3.56
C THR A 9 5.76 -6.73 -2.35
N THR A 10 6.42 -5.60 -2.20
CA THR A 10 6.14 -4.60 -1.16
C THR A 10 5.85 -3.26 -1.82
N VAL A 11 4.76 -2.63 -1.42
CA VAL A 11 4.31 -1.34 -1.94
C VAL A 11 4.07 -0.36 -0.82
N TYR A 12 4.15 0.93 -1.14
CA TYR A 12 4.09 2.01 -0.16
C TYR A 12 2.89 2.91 -0.47
N LEU A 13 2.12 3.25 0.55
CA LEU A 13 1.07 4.26 0.44
C LEU A 13 1.68 5.63 0.14
N ASP A 14 1.01 6.42 -0.69
CA ASP A 14 1.38 7.79 -1.02
C ASP A 14 0.93 8.80 0.06
N GLY A 15 1.16 10.10 -0.22
CA GLY A 15 0.76 11.26 0.57
C GLY A 15 -0.70 11.30 1.04
N THR A 16 -1.57 10.56 0.37
CA THR A 16 -3.01 10.50 0.59
C THR A 16 -3.48 9.20 1.22
N GLY A 17 -2.55 8.28 1.51
CA GLY A 17 -2.86 6.96 2.08
C GLY A 17 -3.33 5.95 1.04
N ASN A 18 -2.95 6.11 -0.24
CA ASN A 18 -3.36 5.24 -1.33
C ASN A 18 -2.16 4.73 -2.13
N VAL A 19 -2.30 3.57 -2.78
CA VAL A 19 -1.38 3.11 -3.82
C VAL A 19 -2.14 2.32 -4.89
N VAL A 20 -1.76 2.51 -6.14
CA VAL A 20 -2.28 1.73 -7.27
C VAL A 20 -1.13 0.94 -7.88
N ILE A 21 -1.35 -0.35 -8.12
CA ILE A 21 -0.41 -1.25 -8.78
C ILE A 21 -0.99 -1.74 -10.10
N ASP A 22 -0.11 -2.25 -10.94
CA ASP A 22 -0.45 -3.05 -12.12
C ASP A 22 0.25 -4.40 -12.06
N SER A 23 0.05 -5.25 -13.08
CA SER A 23 0.62 -6.59 -13.12
C SER A 23 2.14 -6.63 -13.04
N SER A 24 2.86 -5.56 -13.43
CA SER A 24 4.33 -5.53 -13.38
C SER A 24 4.90 -5.62 -11.96
N PHE A 25 4.09 -5.35 -10.93
CA PHE A 25 4.50 -5.47 -9.53
C PHE A 25 4.61 -6.92 -9.07
N VAL A 26 3.82 -7.81 -9.68
CA VAL A 26 3.69 -9.21 -9.25
C VAL A 26 4.06 -10.20 -10.33
N ASP A 27 4.12 -9.82 -11.61
CA ASP A 27 4.57 -10.71 -12.69
C ASP A 27 6.05 -11.06 -12.51
N ASN A 28 6.35 -12.35 -12.58
CA ASN A 28 7.68 -12.93 -12.41
C ASN A 28 8.11 -13.71 -13.66
N GLY A 29 7.79 -13.15 -14.83
CA GLY A 29 8.15 -13.73 -16.11
C GLY A 29 7.13 -14.75 -16.61
N SER A 30 5.84 -14.43 -16.49
CA SER A 30 4.78 -15.19 -17.16
C SER A 30 5.07 -15.33 -18.66
N SER A 31 4.74 -16.48 -19.25
CA SER A 31 5.10 -16.77 -20.63
C SER A 31 4.03 -17.58 -21.37
N ASP A 32 4.02 -17.45 -22.69
CA ASP A 32 3.26 -18.30 -23.61
C ASP A 32 4.04 -18.38 -24.93
N ASN A 33 3.89 -19.48 -25.68
CA ASN A 33 4.62 -19.69 -26.93
C ASN A 33 4.01 -18.93 -28.13
N CYS A 34 2.74 -18.56 -28.04
CA CYS A 34 2.00 -17.79 -29.05
C CYS A 34 1.93 -16.30 -28.68
N GLY A 35 2.08 -15.98 -27.40
CA GLY A 35 2.13 -14.63 -26.85
C GLY A 35 1.00 -14.35 -25.86
N ILE A 36 1.29 -13.49 -24.90
CA ILE A 36 0.33 -13.02 -23.89
C ILE A 36 -0.38 -11.77 -24.42
N VAL A 37 -1.71 -11.72 -24.27
CA VAL A 37 -2.52 -10.55 -24.64
C VAL A 37 -2.82 -9.69 -23.42
N THR A 38 -3.20 -10.30 -22.30
CA THR A 38 -3.54 -9.56 -21.08
C THR A 38 -2.95 -10.19 -19.83
N GLN A 39 -2.66 -9.34 -18.86
CA GLN A 39 -2.34 -9.68 -17.48
C GLN A 39 -3.20 -8.77 -16.60
N ALA A 40 -4.07 -9.37 -15.77
CA ALA A 40 -5.01 -8.63 -14.94
C ALA A 40 -4.91 -9.07 -13.49
N LEU A 41 -5.02 -8.12 -12.56
CA LEU A 41 -5.09 -8.38 -11.12
C LEU A 41 -6.53 -8.26 -10.66
N ASP A 42 -6.92 -9.06 -9.67
CA ASP A 42 -8.21 -8.95 -8.99
C ASP A 42 -8.27 -7.72 -8.05
N ILE A 43 -7.11 -7.29 -7.53
CA ILE A 43 -6.95 -6.12 -6.67
C ILE A 43 -5.80 -5.25 -7.21
N THR A 44 -6.10 -3.98 -7.51
CA THR A 44 -5.12 -3.02 -8.05
C THR A 44 -4.94 -1.78 -7.18
N SER A 45 -5.76 -1.59 -6.15
CA SER A 45 -5.77 -0.36 -5.34
C SER A 45 -5.83 -0.71 -3.87
N PHE A 46 -4.93 -0.11 -3.10
CA PHE A 46 -4.79 -0.34 -1.67
C PHE A 46 -4.84 1.00 -0.94
N THR A 47 -5.32 0.94 0.30
CA THR A 47 -5.51 2.07 1.19
C THR A 47 -4.86 1.80 2.54
N CYS A 48 -4.95 2.76 3.47
CA CYS A 48 -4.58 2.55 4.88
C CYS A 48 -5.27 1.35 5.55
N ALA A 49 -6.44 0.91 5.07
CA ALA A 49 -7.13 -0.27 5.61
C ALA A 49 -6.45 -1.59 5.22
N ASP A 50 -5.60 -1.56 4.19
CA ASP A 50 -4.97 -2.73 3.61
C ASP A 50 -3.51 -2.88 4.05
N VAL A 51 -3.04 -2.11 5.04
CA VAL A 51 -1.68 -2.21 5.57
C VAL A 51 -1.43 -3.62 6.11
N GLY A 52 -0.34 -4.24 5.65
CA GLY A 52 -0.02 -5.64 5.91
C GLY A 52 -0.01 -6.49 4.64
N ALA A 53 -0.13 -7.80 4.81
CA ALA A 53 -0.08 -8.77 3.71
C ALA A 53 -1.46 -8.95 3.06
N ASN A 54 -1.53 -8.77 1.75
CA ASN A 54 -2.75 -8.96 0.95
C ASN A 54 -2.46 -10.00 -0.14
N THR A 55 -3.32 -11.02 -0.27
CA THR A 55 -3.23 -11.97 -1.38
C THR A 55 -3.89 -11.37 -2.61
N VAL A 56 -3.15 -11.33 -3.71
CA VAL A 56 -3.61 -10.84 -5.03
C VAL A 56 -3.46 -11.98 -6.03
N THR A 57 -4.45 -12.16 -6.90
CA THR A 57 -4.42 -13.14 -7.98
C THR A 57 -4.25 -12.43 -9.32
N MET A 58 -3.22 -12.83 -10.06
CA MET A 58 -3.00 -12.44 -11.44
C MET A 58 -3.62 -13.48 -12.38
N THR A 59 -4.34 -13.03 -13.39
CA THR A 59 -4.84 -13.83 -14.52
C THR A 59 -4.12 -13.43 -15.79
N VAL A 60 -3.50 -14.40 -16.46
CA VAL A 60 -2.81 -14.24 -17.74
C VAL A 60 -3.68 -14.85 -18.83
N THR A 61 -3.93 -14.11 -19.92
CA THR A 61 -4.69 -14.60 -21.09
C THR A 61 -3.83 -14.54 -22.36
N ASP A 62 -3.81 -15.63 -23.12
CA ASP A 62 -3.09 -15.72 -24.40
C ASP A 62 -3.92 -15.26 -25.61
N VAL A 63 -3.31 -15.29 -26.80
CA VAL A 63 -3.95 -14.92 -28.08
C VAL A 63 -5.09 -15.85 -28.49
N ALA A 64 -5.13 -17.08 -27.98
CA ALA A 64 -6.19 -18.05 -28.23
C ALA A 64 -7.35 -17.91 -27.23
N GLY A 65 -7.22 -17.03 -26.23
CA GLY A 65 -8.21 -16.84 -25.16
C GLY A 65 -8.12 -17.87 -24.04
N LEU A 66 -7.00 -18.62 -23.96
CA LEU A 66 -6.72 -19.51 -22.84
C LEU A 66 -6.16 -18.71 -21.67
N THR A 67 -6.42 -19.18 -20.45
CA THR A 67 -6.05 -18.47 -19.23
C THR A 67 -5.30 -19.34 -18.25
N ASP A 68 -4.36 -18.75 -17.54
CA ASP A 68 -3.73 -19.33 -16.35
C ASP A 68 -3.68 -18.28 -15.22
N VAL A 69 -3.62 -18.75 -13.98
CA VAL A 69 -3.69 -17.88 -12.78
C VAL A 69 -2.57 -18.17 -11.81
N SER A 70 -2.08 -17.13 -11.15
CA SER A 70 -1.05 -17.25 -10.12
C SER A 70 -1.27 -16.22 -9.00
N SER A 71 -1.03 -16.62 -7.76
CA SER A 71 -1.23 -15.77 -6.58
C SER A 71 0.08 -15.29 -6.00
N SER A 72 0.08 -14.07 -5.47
CA SER A 72 1.20 -13.43 -4.79
C SER A 72 0.75 -12.65 -3.56
N THR A 73 1.66 -12.41 -2.65
CA THR A 73 1.47 -11.54 -1.49
C THR A 73 1.97 -10.13 -1.80
N VAL A 74 1.06 -9.16 -1.78
CA VAL A 74 1.37 -7.73 -1.80
C VAL A 74 1.39 -7.22 -0.36
N THR A 75 2.58 -6.88 0.12
CA THR A 75 2.75 -6.27 1.45
C THR A 75 2.65 -4.75 1.33
N VAL A 76 1.61 -4.17 1.92
CA VAL A 76 1.38 -2.71 1.93
C VAL A 76 2.00 -2.13 3.19
N LEU A 77 2.89 -1.15 3.02
CA LEU A 77 3.52 -0.41 4.10
C LEU A 77 3.09 1.06 4.10
N ASP A 78 2.75 1.57 5.28
CA ASP A 78 2.65 2.99 5.55
C ASP A 78 3.95 3.48 6.20
N THR A 79 4.67 4.36 5.52
CA THR A 79 5.92 4.96 6.00
C THR A 79 5.79 6.45 6.28
N MET A 80 4.58 7.01 6.14
CA MET A 80 4.38 8.42 6.40
C MET A 80 4.30 8.69 7.90
N PRO A 81 4.99 9.73 8.39
CA PRO A 81 4.85 10.13 9.77
C PRO A 81 3.40 10.57 10.00
N GLN A 82 2.73 9.90 10.94
CA GLN A 82 1.43 10.36 11.43
C GLN A 82 1.62 11.79 11.93
N LEU A 83 0.91 12.76 11.33
CA LEU A 83 0.86 14.12 11.85
C LEU A 83 0.16 14.09 13.21
N SER A 84 0.94 13.86 14.26
CA SER A 84 0.52 14.08 15.63
C SER A 84 0.40 15.59 15.82
N LEU A 85 -0.81 16.12 15.70
CA LEU A 85 -1.10 17.45 16.20
C LEU A 85 -1.01 17.38 17.73
N GLU A 86 0.17 17.66 18.29
CA GLU A 86 0.24 17.94 19.72
C GLU A 86 -0.66 19.16 19.98
N PRO A 87 -1.59 19.11 20.95
CA PRO A 87 -2.28 20.32 21.33
C PRO A 87 -1.22 21.33 21.79
N LEU A 88 -1.20 22.52 21.18
CA LEU A 88 -0.39 23.63 21.67
C LEU A 88 -0.70 23.79 23.16
N SER A 89 0.24 23.41 24.01
CA SER A 89 0.16 23.67 25.44
C SER A 89 0.20 25.17 25.63
N THR A 90 -0.97 25.82 25.70
CA THR A 90 -1.08 27.20 26.18
C THR A 90 -0.86 27.20 27.68
N ASN A 91 0.38 26.95 28.09
CA ASN A 91 0.85 27.27 29.42
C ASN A 91 1.26 28.74 29.43
N GLU A 92 0.27 29.62 29.36
CA GLU A 92 0.44 31.04 29.68
C GLU A 92 0.78 31.15 31.17
N LEU A 93 2.07 31.38 31.44
CA LEU A 93 2.68 31.99 32.63
C LEU A 93 1.96 31.77 34.00
N SER A 94 2.43 30.77 34.75
CA SER A 94 2.12 30.64 36.18
C SER A 94 2.80 31.76 37.01
N MET A 95 1.99 32.69 37.51
CA MET A 95 2.03 33.35 38.84
C MET A 95 3.36 33.95 39.34
N VAL A 96 3.44 35.28 39.44
CA VAL A 96 4.21 35.96 40.51
C VAL A 96 3.21 36.51 41.53
N THR A 97 3.02 35.80 42.63
CA THR A 97 2.31 36.31 43.80
C THR A 97 3.21 37.35 44.50
N VAL A 98 2.72 38.59 44.60
CA VAL A 98 3.34 39.62 45.45
C VAL A 98 3.05 39.25 46.92
N PRO A 99 4.06 39.11 47.80
CA PRO A 99 3.81 38.78 49.21
C PRO A 99 3.13 39.95 49.94
N PRO A 100 2.36 39.68 51.02
CA PRO A 100 1.61 40.71 51.72
C PRO A 100 2.54 41.67 52.49
N ALA A 101 2.35 42.98 52.30
CA ALA A 101 3.00 43.98 53.14
C ALA A 101 2.27 44.07 54.49
N SER A 102 2.98 43.72 55.56
CA SER A 102 2.59 43.91 56.96
C SER A 102 2.85 45.37 57.39
N ARG A 103 1.85 46.03 57.96
CA ARG A 103 1.94 46.70 59.28
C ARG A 103 0.57 47.06 59.81
#